data_AF-A0A803TJE3-F1
#
_entry.id   AF-A0A803TJE3-F1
#
_cell.length_a   1.000
_cell.length_b   1.000
_cell.length_c   1.000
_cell.angle_alpha   90.00
_cell.angle_beta   90.00
_cell.angle_gamma   90.00
#
_symmetry.space_group_name_H-M   'P 1'
#
loop_
_entity.id
_entity.type
_entity.pdbx_description
1 polymer ?
#
loop_
_entity_poly.entity_id
_entity_poly.type
_entity_poly.pdbx_seq_one_letter_code
_entity_poly.pdbx_strand_id
1 'polypeptide(L)'
;MASPMNIVGHSLVAYFTDVTIVGTLTSLTPDTVYTVKVEAIDISGVLLAEAHTMQLTAPEIPTIEQAYSKLSNSITAEWASVPGASSYLLTAQDGESFIETIVTGSPGTVTGLKAATLYKITIQSINAGGRSQLSLSKKAKTGIF
;
A
#
# COMPACT_ATOMS: atom_id res chain seq x y z
N MET A 1 22.04 -24.66 -4.31
CA MET A 1 22.21 -25.60 -5.43
C MET A 1 21.29 -26.77 -5.15
N ALA A 2 20.22 -26.94 -5.93
CA ALA A 2 19.31 -28.08 -5.81
C ALA A 2 19.71 -29.11 -6.86
N SER A 3 19.93 -30.35 -6.44
CA SER A 3 20.27 -31.45 -7.36
C SER A 3 19.09 -32.42 -7.42
N PRO A 4 18.49 -32.67 -8.59
CA PRO A 4 17.43 -33.65 -8.73
C PRO A 4 18.01 -35.08 -8.66
N MET A 5 17.37 -35.94 -7.88
CA MET A 5 17.62 -37.40 -7.86
C MET A 5 16.40 -38.08 -8.49
N ASN A 6 16.61 -38.75 -9.63
CA ASN A 6 15.57 -39.54 -10.30
C ASN A 6 15.40 -40.88 -9.57
N ILE A 7 14.22 -41.08 -8.96
CA ILE A 7 13.79 -42.41 -8.51
C ILE A 7 12.68 -42.86 -9.47
N VAL A 8 12.94 -43.96 -10.17
CA VAL A 8 12.01 -44.58 -11.11
C VAL A 8 10.74 -45.02 -10.37
N GLY A 9 9.57 -44.56 -10.83
CA GLY A 9 8.31 -45.27 -10.61
C GLY A 9 7.11 -44.49 -10.03
N HIS A 10 7.29 -43.34 -9.38
CA HIS A 10 6.15 -42.58 -8.82
C HIS A 10 6.43 -41.08 -8.91
N SER A 11 5.34 -40.30 -9.04
CA SER A 11 5.30 -38.84 -9.26
C SER A 11 6.57 -38.10 -8.80
N LEU A 12 7.12 -37.27 -9.69
CA LEU A 12 8.31 -36.44 -9.43
C LEU A 12 8.02 -35.48 -8.27
N VAL A 13 8.27 -35.90 -7.03
CA VAL A 13 8.19 -35.04 -5.86
C VAL A 13 9.53 -34.32 -5.74
N ALA A 14 9.52 -33.03 -6.05
CA ALA A 14 10.65 -32.15 -5.77
C ALA A 14 10.68 -31.84 -4.26
N TYR A 15 11.79 -32.17 -3.60
CA TYR A 15 12.05 -31.79 -2.21
C TYR A 15 12.75 -30.43 -2.20
N PHE A 16 12.03 -29.38 -1.83
CA PHE A 16 12.62 -28.07 -1.60
C PHE A 16 13.14 -28.02 -0.16
N THR A 17 14.39 -27.59 0.03
CA THR A 17 14.90 -27.24 1.36
C THR A 17 14.04 -26.12 1.96
N ASP A 18 14.01 -25.94 3.29
CA ASP A 18 13.34 -24.82 4.02
C ASP A 18 13.92 -23.41 3.72
N VAL A 19 14.49 -23.22 2.53
CA VAL A 19 15.03 -21.95 2.05
C VAL A 19 13.90 -21.18 1.39
N THR A 20 13.49 -20.08 2.02
CA THR A 20 12.53 -19.14 1.45
C THR A 20 13.27 -18.08 0.65
N ILE A 21 12.94 -17.91 -0.62
CA ILE A 21 13.43 -16.82 -1.48
C ILE A 21 12.29 -15.82 -1.65
N VAL A 22 12.55 -14.56 -1.31
CA VAL A 22 11.57 -13.47 -1.43
C VAL A 22 11.98 -12.55 -2.57
N GLY A 23 11.01 -12.24 -3.44
CA GLY A 23 11.17 -11.28 -4.53
C GLY A 23 10.04 -10.25 -4.51
N THR A 24 10.30 -9.06 -5.05
CA THR A 24 9.32 -7.97 -5.14
C THR A 24 9.11 -7.62 -6.60
N LEU A 25 7.85 -7.58 -7.03
CA LEU A 25 7.46 -7.00 -8.32
C LEU A 25 7.21 -5.50 -8.13
N THR A 26 7.83 -4.67 -8.97
CA THR A 26 7.73 -3.21 -8.90
C THR A 26 7.14 -2.65 -10.19
N SER A 27 6.78 -1.36 -10.18
CA SER A 27 6.28 -0.63 -11.35
C SER A 27 5.01 -1.22 -11.99
N LEU A 28 4.14 -1.81 -11.16
CA LEU A 28 2.83 -2.30 -11.58
C LEU A 28 1.84 -1.13 -11.74
N THR A 29 0.89 -1.29 -12.65
CA THR A 29 -0.21 -0.33 -12.83
C THR A 29 -1.13 -0.37 -11.61
N PRO A 30 -1.52 0.79 -11.04
CA PRO A 30 -2.47 0.85 -9.93
C PRO A 30 -3.86 0.34 -10.31
N ASP A 31 -4.64 -0.06 -9.29
CA ASP A 31 -6.00 -0.59 -9.42
C ASP A 31 -6.17 -1.66 -10.52
N THR A 32 -5.15 -2.52 -10.67
CA THR A 32 -5.08 -3.52 -11.73
C THR A 32 -4.88 -4.91 -11.14
N VAL A 33 -5.65 -5.88 -11.62
CA VAL A 33 -5.50 -7.28 -11.22
C VAL A 33 -4.41 -7.93 -12.06
N TYR A 34 -3.35 -8.40 -11.41
CA TYR A 34 -2.29 -9.17 -12.02
C TYR A 34 -2.40 -10.65 -11.65
N THR A 35 -2.07 -11.53 -12.59
CA THR A 35 -1.75 -12.92 -12.27
C THR A 35 -0.25 -13.03 -12.06
N VAL A 36 0.16 -13.34 -10.84
CA VAL A 36 1.56 -13.58 -10.49
C VAL A 36 1.83 -15.07 -10.62
N LYS A 37 2.80 -15.44 -11.46
CA LYS A 37 3.23 -16.83 -11.69
C LYS A 37 4.64 -17.03 -11.15
N VAL A 38 4.86 -18.16 -10.49
CA VAL A 38 6.18 -18.65 -10.08
C VAL A 38 6.41 -20.02 -10.69
N GLU A 39 7.57 -20.20 -11.32
CA GLU A 39 7.98 -21.45 -11.96
C GLU A 39 9.25 -21.96 -11.27
N ALA A 40 9.24 -23.23 -10.87
CA ALA A 40 10.43 -23.96 -10.46
C ALA A 40 11.01 -24.66 -11.68
N ILE A 41 12.23 -24.28 -12.07
CA ILE A 41 12.97 -24.89 -13.18
C ILE A 41 14.24 -25.56 -12.68
N ASP A 42 14.65 -26.65 -13.33
CA ASP A 42 15.93 -27.30 -13.05
C ASP A 42 17.11 -26.59 -13.73
N ILE A 43 18.33 -27.10 -13.51
CA ILE A 43 19.56 -26.52 -14.09
C ILE A 43 19.60 -26.57 -15.62
N SER A 44 18.78 -27.43 -16.23
CA SER A 44 18.65 -27.59 -17.68
C SER A 44 17.49 -26.75 -18.24
N GLY A 45 16.81 -25.97 -17.40
CA GLY A 45 15.67 -25.12 -17.78
C GLY A 45 14.34 -25.89 -17.90
N VAL A 46 14.27 -27.12 -17.42
CA VAL A 46 13.03 -27.91 -17.44
C VAL A 46 12.11 -27.46 -16.31
N LEU A 47 10.84 -27.20 -16.64
CA LEU A 47 9.81 -26.88 -15.66
C LEU A 47 9.50 -28.09 -14.76
N LEU A 48 9.70 -27.92 -13.46
CA LEU A 48 9.46 -28.93 -12.43
C LEU A 48 8.10 -28.71 -11.74
N ALA A 49 7.73 -27.46 -11.48
CA ALA A 49 6.48 -27.09 -10.83
C ALA A 49 6.12 -25.63 -11.14
N GLU A 50 4.85 -25.28 -11.00
CA GLU A 50 4.38 -23.90 -11.07
C GLU A 50 3.30 -23.62 -10.04
N ALA A 51 3.19 -22.35 -9.65
CA ALA A 51 2.11 -21.83 -8.84
C ALA A 51 1.71 -20.45 -9.38
N HIS A 52 0.44 -20.08 -9.24
CA HIS A 52 -0.01 -18.74 -9.56
C HIS A 52 -1.05 -18.23 -8.56
N THR A 53 -1.14 -16.91 -8.46
CA THR A 53 -2.16 -16.22 -7.67
C THR A 53 -2.59 -14.94 -8.37
N MET A 54 -3.81 -14.48 -8.11
CA MET A 54 -4.30 -13.19 -8.58
C MET A 54 -4.17 -12.16 -7.45
N GLN A 55 -3.65 -10.98 -7.80
CA GLN A 55 -3.48 -9.89 -6.85
C GLN A 55 -3.95 -8.57 -7.47
N LEU A 56 -4.85 -7.88 -6.78
CA LEU A 56 -5.19 -6.49 -7.09
C LEU A 56 -4.11 -5.57 -6.52
N THR A 57 -3.65 -4.60 -7.30
CA THR A 57 -2.77 -3.54 -6.82
C THR A 57 -3.56 -2.44 -6.10
N ALA A 58 -2.89 -1.74 -5.19
CA ALA A 58 -3.46 -0.56 -4.54
C ALA A 58 -3.82 0.54 -5.55
N PRO A 59 -4.69 1.50 -5.21
CA PRO A 59 -5.03 2.59 -6.11
C PRO A 59 -3.88 3.60 -6.25
N GLU A 60 -4.06 4.55 -7.16
CA GLU A 60 -3.10 5.63 -7.41
C GLU A 60 -2.89 6.52 -6.16
N ILE A 61 -1.73 7.16 -6.06
CA ILE A 61 -1.42 8.06 -4.94
C ILE A 61 -2.33 9.31 -5.03
N PRO A 62 -3.11 9.65 -3.98
CA PRO A 62 -3.93 10.85 -4.00
C PRO A 62 -3.07 12.12 -3.91
N THR A 63 -3.56 13.22 -4.46
CA THR A 63 -2.94 14.55 -4.33
C THR A 63 -3.79 15.46 -3.48
N ILE A 64 -3.23 15.98 -2.37
CA ILE A 64 -3.90 16.96 -1.52
C ILE A 64 -3.90 18.33 -2.22
N GLU A 65 -5.09 18.81 -2.55
CA GLU A 65 -5.29 20.13 -3.15
C GLU A 65 -5.19 21.20 -2.06
N GLN A 66 -5.94 21.02 -0.97
CA GLN A 66 -6.01 21.95 0.16
C GLN A 66 -5.94 21.23 1.50
N ALA A 67 -5.35 21.90 2.48
CA ALA A 67 -5.41 21.50 3.89
C ALA A 67 -5.53 22.76 4.74
N TYR A 68 -6.55 22.82 5.59
CA TYR A 68 -6.85 23.99 6.40
C TYR A 68 -7.50 23.61 7.71
N SER A 69 -7.53 24.55 8.63
CA SER A 69 -8.18 24.40 9.92
C SER A 69 -9.14 25.56 10.16
N LYS A 70 -10.34 25.24 10.66
CA LYS A 70 -11.31 26.23 11.17
C LYS A 70 -11.48 26.14 12.69
N LEU A 71 -10.85 25.16 13.34
CA LEU A 71 -10.99 24.83 14.76
C LEU A 71 -9.61 24.70 15.41
N SER A 72 -9.54 24.77 16.74
CA SER A 72 -8.26 24.60 17.44
C SER A 72 -7.76 23.15 17.46
N ASN A 73 -8.58 22.16 17.12
CA ASN A 73 -8.25 20.75 17.32
C ASN A 73 -8.47 19.86 16.09
N SER A 74 -8.62 20.43 14.90
CA SER A 74 -8.84 19.66 13.68
C SER A 74 -8.21 20.29 12.44
N ILE A 75 -7.90 19.46 11.45
CA ILE A 75 -7.50 19.88 10.11
C ILE A 75 -8.34 19.11 9.09
N THR A 76 -8.93 19.85 8.15
CA THR A 76 -9.64 19.30 7.00
C THR A 76 -8.73 19.34 5.78
N ALA A 77 -8.66 18.24 5.04
CA ALA A 77 -7.99 18.14 3.76
C ALA A 77 -9.00 17.89 2.64
N GLU A 78 -8.69 18.41 1.46
CA GLU A 78 -9.43 18.23 0.21
C GLU A 78 -8.50 17.65 -0.86
N TRP A 79 -8.99 16.66 -1.59
CA TRP A 79 -8.30 16.00 -2.70
C TRP A 79 -9.31 15.56 -3.77
N ALA A 80 -8.82 15.32 -4.98
CA ALA A 80 -9.58 14.68 -6.05
C ALA A 80 -9.78 13.18 -5.76
N SER A 81 -10.98 12.66 -6.04
CA SER A 81 -11.26 11.23 -5.87
C SER A 81 -10.35 10.39 -6.77
N VAL A 82 -9.75 9.35 -6.19
CA VAL A 82 -8.91 8.37 -6.90
C VAL A 82 -9.80 7.22 -7.38
N PRO A 83 -9.83 6.91 -8.69
CA PRO A 83 -10.53 5.73 -9.21
C PRO A 83 -10.06 4.44 -8.52
N GLY A 84 -11.00 3.55 -8.23
CA GLY A 84 -10.72 2.28 -7.52
C GLY A 84 -10.57 2.41 -6.01
N ALA A 85 -10.40 3.61 -5.46
CA ALA A 85 -10.31 3.80 -4.02
C ALA A 85 -11.69 3.66 -3.35
N SER A 86 -11.74 2.82 -2.32
CA SER A 86 -12.90 2.60 -1.45
C SER A 86 -12.87 3.49 -0.20
N SER A 87 -11.68 3.90 0.22
CA SER A 87 -11.46 4.79 1.36
C SER A 87 -10.07 5.44 1.28
N TYR A 88 -9.81 6.34 2.22
CA TYR A 88 -8.56 7.08 2.32
C TYR A 88 -8.10 7.15 3.78
N LEU A 89 -6.80 6.99 4.00
CA LEU A 89 -6.16 7.22 5.29
C LEU A 89 -5.48 8.58 5.28
N LEU A 90 -5.95 9.49 6.12
CA LEU A 90 -5.31 10.77 6.37
C LEU A 90 -4.41 10.64 7.60
N THR A 91 -3.20 11.18 7.50
CA THR A 91 -2.25 11.25 8.62
C THR A 91 -1.88 12.70 8.85
N ALA A 92 -2.00 13.19 10.09
CA ALA A 92 -1.53 14.49 10.52
C ALA A 92 -0.36 14.30 11.50
N GLN A 93 0.84 14.77 11.14
CA GLN A 93 2.05 14.61 11.95
C GLN A 93 2.65 15.97 12.35
N ASP A 94 2.94 16.18 13.65
CA ASP A 94 3.59 17.39 14.19
C ASP A 94 5.11 17.24 14.41
N GLY A 95 5.67 16.11 13.99
CA GLY A 95 7.08 15.76 14.14
C GLY A 95 7.35 14.83 15.31
N GLU A 96 6.62 15.00 16.42
CA GLU A 96 6.71 14.15 17.61
C GLU A 96 5.64 13.06 17.61
N SER A 97 4.45 13.39 17.11
CA SER A 97 3.26 12.56 17.16
C SER A 97 2.52 12.60 15.83
N PHE A 98 1.69 11.59 15.60
CA PHE A 98 0.77 11.57 14.48
C PHE A 98 -0.61 11.09 14.91
N ILE A 99 -1.63 11.58 14.21
CA ILE A 99 -3.01 11.09 14.31
C ILE A 99 -3.46 10.64 12.92
N GLU A 100 -4.14 9.51 12.87
CA GLU A 100 -4.67 8.90 11.67
C GLU A 100 -6.20 8.89 11.67
N THR A 101 -6.79 9.08 10.51
CA THR A 101 -8.25 9.00 10.33
C THR A 101 -8.57 8.39 8.98
N ILE A 102 -9.45 7.39 8.97
CA ILE A 102 -9.97 6.79 7.74
C ILE A 102 -11.29 7.47 7.38
N VAL A 103 -11.42 7.86 6.12
CA VAL A 103 -12.62 8.47 5.54
C VAL A 103 -12.96 7.83 4.20
N THR A 104 -14.21 7.92 3.77
CA THR A 104 -14.67 7.33 2.50
C THR A 104 -14.50 8.26 1.30
N GLY A 105 -14.24 9.55 1.51
CA GLY A 105 -14.13 10.53 0.44
C GLY A 105 -13.63 11.89 0.91
N SER A 106 -13.57 12.82 -0.05
CA SER A 106 -13.13 14.20 0.13
C SER A 106 -14.35 15.14 0.33
N PRO A 107 -14.28 16.14 1.22
CA PRO A 107 -13.19 16.41 2.16
C PRO A 107 -13.16 15.41 3.33
N GLY A 108 -11.98 15.27 3.96
CA GLY A 108 -11.80 14.50 5.19
C GLY A 108 -11.15 15.32 6.29
N THR A 109 -11.52 15.04 7.54
CA THR A 109 -11.04 15.81 8.71
C THR A 109 -10.34 14.90 9.71
N VAL A 110 -9.13 15.29 10.10
CA VAL A 110 -8.41 14.70 11.24
C VAL A 110 -8.71 15.54 12.47
N THR A 111 -9.19 14.92 13.55
CA THR A 111 -9.57 15.57 14.82
C THR A 111 -8.66 15.16 15.98
N GLY A 112 -8.77 15.84 17.13
CA GLY A 112 -7.98 15.52 18.32
C GLY A 112 -6.56 16.10 18.28
N LEU A 113 -6.33 17.08 17.40
CA LEU A 113 -5.05 17.75 17.24
C LEU A 113 -4.82 18.80 18.34
N LYS A 114 -3.55 19.12 18.59
CA LYS A 114 -3.16 20.19 19.52
C LYS A 114 -3.45 21.56 18.88
N ALA A 115 -3.85 22.53 19.69
CA ALA A 115 -4.07 23.91 19.25
C ALA A 115 -2.77 24.60 18.82
N ALA A 116 -2.90 25.59 17.93
CA ALA A 116 -1.80 26.42 17.44
C ALA A 116 -0.58 25.63 16.91
N THR A 117 -0.78 24.40 16.44
CA THR A 117 0.28 23.45 16.09
C THR A 117 0.31 23.23 14.57
N LEU A 118 1.51 23.24 13.99
CA LEU A 118 1.72 23.01 12.57
C LEU A 118 1.84 21.51 12.31
N TYR A 119 0.97 20.99 11.45
CA TYR A 119 0.99 19.59 11.03
C TYR A 119 1.40 19.47 9.57
N LYS A 120 2.09 18.37 9.25
CA LYS A 120 2.20 17.82 7.90
C LYS A 120 1.07 16.82 7.70
N ILE A 121 0.24 17.05 6.69
CA ILE A 121 -0.87 16.20 6.31
C ILE A 121 -0.46 15.38 5.10
N THR A 122 -0.64 14.06 5.18
CA THR A 122 -0.47 13.12 4.07
C THR A 122 -1.72 12.28 3.91
N ILE A 123 -1.91 11.71 2.72
CA ILE A 123 -3.04 10.84 2.42
C ILE A 123 -2.59 9.62 1.62
N GLN A 124 -3.25 8.48 1.86
CA GLN A 124 -3.14 7.26 1.05
C GLN A 124 -4.54 6.85 0.58
N SER A 125 -4.66 6.38 -0.67
CA SER A 125 -5.87 5.73 -1.17
C SER A 125 -5.87 4.25 -0.78
N ILE A 126 -7.06 3.66 -0.63
CA ILE A 126 -7.22 2.28 -0.14
C ILE A 126 -8.25 1.53 -0.98
N ASN A 127 -7.90 0.35 -1.47
CA ASN A 127 -8.81 -0.66 -2.00
C ASN A 127 -8.50 -2.04 -1.39
N ALA A 128 -9.16 -3.09 -1.90
CA ALA A 128 -8.91 -4.47 -1.46
C ALA A 128 -7.48 -4.97 -1.80
N GLY A 129 -6.81 -4.34 -2.77
CA GLY A 129 -5.41 -4.60 -3.13
C GLY A 129 -4.39 -3.97 -2.17
N GLY A 130 -4.82 -3.04 -1.32
CA GLY A 130 -4.00 -2.44 -0.28
C GLY A 130 -4.05 -0.91 -0.28
N ARG A 131 -2.99 -0.30 0.27
CA ARG A 131 -2.83 1.15 0.39
C ARG A 131 -1.82 1.65 -0.64
N SER A 132 -2.08 2.80 -1.25
CA SER A 132 -1.07 3.49 -2.08
C SER A 132 0.15 3.87 -1.25
N GLN A 133 1.22 4.33 -1.92
CA GLN A 133 2.25 5.10 -1.21
C GLN A 133 1.67 6.41 -0.64
N LEU A 134 2.38 7.01 0.31
CA LEU A 134 2.03 8.30 0.89
C LEU A 134 2.07 9.40 -0.18
N SER A 135 1.08 10.29 -0.16
CA SER A 135 1.10 11.52 -0.95
C SER A 135 2.28 12.43 -0.55
N LEU A 136 2.55 13.41 -1.41
CA LEU A 136 3.27 14.61 -0.94
C LEU A 136 2.51 15.27 0.21
N SER A 137 3.25 15.77 1.19
CA SER A 137 2.63 16.37 2.38
C SER A 137 2.17 17.81 2.12
N LYS A 138 1.01 18.18 2.65
CA LYS A 138 0.56 19.58 2.76
C LYS A 138 0.68 20.05 4.21
N LYS A 139 1.17 21.26 4.44
CA LYS A 139 1.24 21.82 5.79
C LYS A 139 -0.03 22.60 6.14
N ALA A 140 -0.56 22.40 7.35
CA ALA A 140 -1.68 23.17 7.87
C ALA A 140 -1.51 23.38 9.39
N LYS A 141 -1.93 24.54 9.89
CA LYS A 141 -1.84 24.89 11.31
C LYS A 141 -3.23 24.91 11.92
N THR A 142 -3.40 24.31 13.09
CA THR A 142 -4.65 24.42 13.87
C THR A 142 -4.83 25.82 14.43
N GLY A 143 -6.10 26.20 14.68
CA GLY A 143 -6.44 27.50 15.27
C GLY A 143 -5.99 27.64 16.74
N ILE A 144 -6.13 28.86 17.25
CA ILE A 144 -6.10 29.17 18.68
C ILE A 144 -7.52 29.07 19.26
N PHE A 145 -7.63 28.86 20.57
CA PHE A 145 -8.92 28.87 21.28
C PHE A 145 -9.53 30.27 21.35
#